data_AF-A0A3D4WN37-F1
#
_entry.id   AF-A0A3D4WN37-F1
#
_cell.length_a   1.000
_cell.length_b   1.000
_cell.length_c   1.000
_cell.angle_alpha   90.00
_cell.angle_beta   90.00
_cell.angle_gamma   90.00
#
_symmetry.space_group_name_H-M   'P 1'
#
loop_
_entity.id
_entity.type
_entity.pdbx_description
1 polymer ?
#
loop_
_entity_poly.entity_id
_entity_poly.type
_entity_poly.pdbx_seq_one_letter_code
_entity_poly.pdbx_strand_id
1 'polypeptide(L)'
;MGRHSSAPLLPDGEPDWLAEARSGDNPLVMAKLDSGYVVFGDTQYLPGYCVLLSDVDDANHLTDLPLEQQRQFLSDMALLGQAIYNACSGYDPAFRRVNYEILGNLYEHLHAHVTARYSWEPQEYRTGPVARIPLELRKAVEYDTIKSERAEEFDALREAIATELNRLVSK
;
A
#
# COMPACT_ATOMS: atom_id res chain seq x y z
N MET A 1 12.31 -10.75 -19.57
CA MET A 1 10.83 -10.79 -19.68
C MET A 1 10.31 -9.50 -19.06
N GLY A 2 9.65 -8.65 -19.85
CA GLY A 2 9.25 -7.32 -19.42
C GLY A 2 8.13 -7.38 -18.40
N ARG A 3 8.27 -6.60 -17.31
CA ARG A 3 7.25 -6.38 -16.28
C ARG A 3 6.18 -5.42 -16.81
N HIS A 4 5.38 -5.84 -17.78
CA HIS A 4 4.21 -5.06 -18.22
C HIS A 4 2.96 -5.92 -18.01
N SER A 5 2.09 -5.45 -17.11
CA SER A 5 0.75 -5.98 -16.86
C SER A 5 -0.09 -5.93 -18.14
N SER A 6 -0.80 -7.02 -18.43
CA SER A 6 -1.73 -7.16 -19.56
C SER A 6 -3.19 -7.19 -19.12
N ALA A 7 -3.49 -6.63 -17.95
CA ALA A 7 -4.79 -6.77 -17.32
C ALA A 7 -5.87 -5.84 -17.91
N PRO A 8 -7.16 -6.14 -17.67
CA PRO A 8 -8.26 -5.35 -18.20
C PRO A 8 -8.24 -3.94 -17.62
N LEU A 9 -8.58 -2.96 -18.46
CA LEU A 9 -8.83 -1.60 -18.04
C LEU A 9 -10.32 -1.45 -17.70
N LEU A 10 -10.63 -0.63 -16.70
CA LEU A 10 -11.95 -0.08 -16.46
C LEU A 10 -12.47 0.66 -17.71
N PRO A 11 -13.79 0.90 -17.84
CA PRO A 11 -14.40 1.51 -19.03
C PRO A 11 -13.74 2.82 -19.51
N ASP A 12 -13.09 3.54 -18.60
CA ASP A 12 -12.42 4.82 -18.85
C ASP A 12 -10.91 4.70 -19.13
N GLY A 13 -10.39 3.47 -19.25
CA GLY A 13 -8.98 3.19 -19.55
C GLY A 13 -8.07 3.14 -18.31
N GLU A 14 -8.63 3.18 -17.10
CA GLU A 14 -7.86 3.03 -15.86
C GLU A 14 -7.58 1.55 -15.54
N PRO A 15 -6.40 1.20 -14.99
CA PRO A 15 -6.10 -0.17 -14.60
C PRO A 15 -7.05 -0.70 -13.53
N ASP A 16 -7.63 -1.89 -13.77
CA ASP A 16 -8.42 -2.61 -12.77
C ASP A 16 -7.47 -3.32 -11.78
N TRP A 17 -7.07 -2.59 -10.73
CA TRP A 17 -6.14 -3.09 -9.72
C TRP A 17 -6.65 -4.32 -8.98
N LEU A 18 -7.96 -4.47 -8.83
CA LEU A 18 -8.53 -5.65 -8.18
C LEU A 18 -8.45 -6.87 -9.10
N ALA A 19 -8.75 -6.72 -10.39
CA ALA A 19 -8.57 -7.79 -11.36
C ALA A 19 -7.11 -8.23 -11.44
N GLU A 20 -6.15 -7.30 -11.48
CA GLU A 20 -4.71 -7.61 -11.48
C GLU A 20 -4.27 -8.34 -10.22
N ALA A 21 -4.78 -7.94 -9.06
CA ALA A 21 -4.46 -8.59 -7.80
C ALA A 21 -5.02 -10.03 -7.74
N ARG A 22 -6.21 -10.26 -8.31
CA ARG A 22 -6.85 -11.57 -8.40
C ARG A 22 -6.17 -12.52 -9.39
N SER A 23 -5.77 -12.02 -10.56
CA SER A 23 -5.09 -12.83 -11.56
C SER A 23 -3.64 -13.13 -11.21
N GLY A 24 -3.06 -12.38 -10.27
CA GLY A 24 -1.64 -12.46 -9.92
C GLY A 24 -0.75 -11.69 -10.89
N ASP A 25 -1.32 -10.86 -11.77
CA ASP A 25 -0.58 -10.06 -12.74
C ASP A 25 0.05 -8.81 -12.11
N ASN A 26 -0.40 -8.39 -10.92
CA ASN A 26 0.25 -7.32 -10.15
C ASN A 26 1.45 -7.87 -9.35
N PRO A 27 2.70 -7.60 -9.76
CA PRO A 27 3.89 -8.12 -9.08
C PRO A 27 4.14 -7.48 -7.71
N LEU A 28 3.40 -6.43 -7.35
CA LEU A 28 3.53 -5.73 -6.07
C LEU A 28 2.60 -6.29 -4.98
N VAL A 29 1.72 -7.24 -5.30
CA VAL A 29 0.92 -7.95 -4.29
C VAL A 29 1.85 -8.75 -3.38
N MET A 30 1.78 -8.47 -2.08
CA MET A 30 2.58 -9.12 -1.04
C MET A 30 1.85 -10.27 -0.35
N ALA A 31 0.54 -10.14 -0.16
CA ALA A 31 -0.27 -11.11 0.57
C ALA A 31 -1.76 -11.00 0.22
N LYS A 32 -2.49 -12.10 0.39
CA LYS A 32 -3.95 -12.11 0.50
C LYS A 32 -4.31 -12.27 1.98
N LEU A 33 -5.06 -11.31 2.53
CA LEU A 33 -5.68 -11.36 3.84
C LEU A 33 -7.17 -11.73 3.71
N ASP A 34 -7.87 -11.88 4.82
CA ASP A 34 -9.29 -12.23 4.79
C ASP A 34 -10.14 -11.13 4.13
N SER A 35 -9.81 -9.86 4.32
CA SER A 35 -10.56 -8.74 3.74
C SER A 35 -10.10 -8.27 2.36
N GLY A 36 -8.98 -8.80 1.82
CA GLY A 36 -8.39 -8.14 0.66
C GLY A 36 -6.95 -8.53 0.31
N TYR A 37 -6.38 -7.75 -0.61
CA TYR A 37 -5.01 -7.89 -1.09
C TYR A 37 -4.15 -6.78 -0.52
N VAL A 38 -2.97 -7.13 -0.01
CA VAL A 38 -1.95 -6.18 0.41
C VAL A 38 -0.98 -5.95 -0.73
N VAL A 39 -0.85 -4.71 -1.18
CA VAL A 39 -0.03 -4.29 -2.32
C VAL A 39 1.05 -3.32 -1.83
N PHE A 40 2.29 -3.55 -2.24
CA PHE A 40 3.38 -2.60 -2.03
C PHE A 40 3.21 -1.41 -2.97
N GLY A 41 3.35 -0.18 -2.46
CA GLY A 41 3.19 1.01 -3.29
C GLY A 41 4.20 1.03 -4.44
N ASP A 42 3.76 1.45 -5.63
CA ASP A 42 4.62 1.58 -6.82
C ASP A 42 5.66 2.71 -6.72
N THR A 43 5.52 3.55 -5.70
CA THR A 43 6.51 4.51 -5.24
C THR A 43 6.82 4.30 -3.76
N GLN A 44 8.08 4.52 -3.40
CA GLN A 44 8.59 4.48 -2.04
C GLN A 44 9.23 5.81 -1.63
N TYR A 45 8.64 6.94 -2.05
CA TYR A 45 9.03 8.27 -1.56
C TYR A 45 9.04 8.31 -0.03
N LEU A 46 8.02 7.71 0.58
CA LEU A 46 8.01 7.31 1.99
C LEU A 46 8.16 5.79 2.03
N PRO A 47 9.37 5.24 2.28
CA PRO A 47 9.59 3.81 2.25
C PRO A 47 8.65 3.06 3.20
N GLY A 48 8.11 1.93 2.76
CA GLY A 48 7.12 1.14 3.50
C GLY A 48 5.67 1.51 3.20
N TYR A 49 5.42 2.35 2.20
CA TYR A 49 4.06 2.66 1.75
C TYR A 49 3.40 1.42 1.12
N CYS A 50 2.24 1.05 1.66
CA CYS A 50 1.43 -0.08 1.20
C CYS A 50 -0.04 0.32 1.06
N VAL A 51 -0.79 -0.48 0.32
CA VAL A 51 -2.24 -0.37 0.17
C VAL A 51 -2.90 -1.70 0.52
N LEU A 52 -3.95 -1.67 1.33
CA LEU A 52 -4.88 -2.79 1.48
C LEU A 52 -6.08 -2.55 0.56
N LEU A 53 -6.28 -3.41 -0.42
CA LEU A 53 -7.35 -3.35 -1.41
C LEU A 53 -8.43 -4.38 -1.04
N SER A 54 -9.68 -3.94 -0.86
CA SER A 54 -10.82 -4.84 -0.61
C SER A 54 -10.98 -5.83 -1.76
N ASP A 55 -11.29 -7.09 -1.45
CA ASP A 55 -11.57 -8.11 -2.47
C ASP A 55 -13.06 -8.25 -2.84
N VAL A 56 -13.91 -7.37 -2.30
CA VAL A 56 -15.36 -7.31 -2.58
C VAL A 56 -15.62 -6.36 -3.74
N ASP A 57 -16.19 -6.87 -4.85
CA ASP A 57 -16.32 -6.16 -6.13
C ASP A 57 -17.05 -4.82 -6.06
N ASP A 58 -18.17 -4.76 -5.35
CA ASP A 58 -19.06 -3.58 -5.32
C ASP A 58 -18.86 -2.73 -4.05
N ALA A 59 -17.73 -2.89 -3.35
CA ALA A 59 -17.44 -2.13 -2.13
C ALA A 59 -16.67 -0.87 -2.49
N ASN A 60 -17.35 0.26 -2.67
CA ASN A 60 -16.72 1.55 -2.98
C ASN A 60 -16.34 2.32 -1.69
N HIS A 61 -17.03 2.02 -0.59
CA HIS A 61 -16.85 2.62 0.71
C HIS A 61 -16.90 1.56 1.81
N LEU A 62 -16.32 1.87 2.98
CA LEU A 62 -16.28 0.94 4.11
C LEU A 62 -17.69 0.48 4.53
N THR A 63 -18.68 1.37 4.46
CA THR A 63 -20.06 1.08 4.86
C THR A 63 -20.85 0.22 3.89
N ASP A 64 -20.31 -0.04 2.70
CA ASP A 64 -20.93 -0.96 1.73
C ASP A 64 -20.77 -2.42 2.18
N LEU A 65 -19.76 -2.68 3.02
CA LEU A 65 -19.53 -3.97 3.64
C LEU A 65 -20.53 -4.22 4.78
N PRO A 66 -21.01 -5.47 4.99
CA PRO A 66 -21.64 -5.88 6.25
C PRO A 66 -20.72 -5.58 7.44
N LEU A 67 -21.31 -5.31 8.62
CA LEU A 67 -20.57 -4.89 9.82
C LEU A 67 -19.40 -5.82 10.18
N GLU A 68 -19.54 -7.12 9.96
CA GLU A 68 -18.46 -8.08 10.24
C GLU A 68 -17.29 -7.93 9.26
N GLN A 69 -17.56 -7.73 7.97
CA GLN A 69 -16.52 -7.47 6.98
C GLN A 69 -15.86 -6.10 7.19
N GLN A 70 -16.59 -5.09 7.68
CA GLN A 70 -15.99 -3.81 8.11
C GLN A 70 -14.96 -4.01 9.21
N ARG A 71 -15.30 -4.82 10.23
CA ARG A 71 -14.38 -5.16 11.33
C ARG A 71 -13.16 -5.92 10.83
N GLN A 72 -13.37 -6.87 9.92
CA GLN A 72 -12.26 -7.61 9.31
C GLN A 72 -11.32 -6.68 8.55
N PHE A 73 -11.86 -5.81 7.67
CA PHE A 73 -11.07 -4.86 6.90
C PHE A 73 -10.25 -3.92 7.80
N LEU A 74 -10.87 -3.36 8.84
CA LEU A 74 -10.16 -2.49 9.80
C LEU A 74 -9.12 -3.25 10.62
N SER A 75 -9.36 -4.53 10.94
CA SER A 75 -8.41 -5.39 11.66
C SER A 75 -7.22 -5.74 10.80
N ASP A 76 -7.45 -6.15 9.55
CA ASP A 76 -6.41 -6.43 8.55
C ASP A 76 -5.56 -5.19 8.25
N MET A 77 -6.19 -4.02 8.14
CA MET A 77 -5.49 -2.73 8.01
C MET A 77 -4.60 -2.44 9.22
N ALA A 78 -5.07 -2.74 10.44
CA ALA A 78 -4.28 -2.57 11.66
C ALA A 78 -3.06 -3.52 11.70
N LEU A 79 -3.24 -4.78 11.30
CA LEU A 79 -2.16 -5.77 11.19
C LEU A 79 -1.12 -5.35 10.16
N LEU A 80 -1.55 -4.86 8.99
CA LEU A 80 -0.66 -4.28 7.98
C LEU A 80 0.16 -3.12 8.55
N GLY A 81 -0.49 -2.18 9.25
CA GLY A 81 0.23 -1.07 9.86
C GLY A 81 1.19 -1.49 10.95
N GLN A 82 0.89 -2.54 11.71
CA GLN A 82 1.83 -3.12 12.69
C GLN A 82 3.04 -3.76 11.99
N ALA A 83 2.83 -4.45 10.87
CA ALA A 83 3.92 -5.01 10.07
C ALA A 83 4.84 -3.91 9.52
N ILE A 84 4.25 -2.85 8.95
CA ILE A 84 4.98 -1.67 8.46
C ILE A 84 5.75 -1.00 9.59
N TYR A 85 5.13 -0.81 10.76
CA TYR A 85 5.80 -0.22 11.92
C TYR A 85 7.06 -1.01 12.29
N ASN A 86 6.94 -2.34 12.41
CA ASN A 86 8.05 -3.19 12.82
C ASN A 86 9.18 -3.24 11.79
N ALA A 87 8.84 -3.37 10.50
CA ALA A 87 9.83 -3.37 9.43
C ALA A 87 10.52 -2.01 9.28
N CYS A 88 9.75 -0.91 9.23
CA CYS A 88 10.27 0.43 8.97
C CYS A 88 11.08 1.01 10.14
N SER A 89 10.71 0.67 11.38
CA SER A 89 11.48 1.12 12.56
C SER A 89 12.88 0.49 12.64
N GLY A 90 13.07 -0.72 12.10
CA GLY A 90 14.39 -1.33 11.94
C GLY A 90 15.14 -0.90 10.67
N TYR A 91 14.42 -0.45 9.65
CA TYR A 91 14.96 -0.04 8.36
C TYR A 91 15.59 1.36 8.38
N ASP A 92 14.93 2.35 9.01
CA ASP A 92 15.43 3.74 9.06
C ASP A 92 15.21 4.33 10.47
N PRO A 93 16.28 4.77 11.18
CA PRO A 93 16.17 5.37 12.50
C PRO A 93 15.36 6.67 12.53
N ALA A 94 15.11 7.30 11.38
CA ALA A 94 14.26 8.47 11.24
C ALA A 94 12.76 8.14 11.30
N PHE A 95 12.35 6.87 11.29
CA PHE A 95 10.96 6.45 11.38
C PHE A 95 10.26 7.06 12.60
N ARG A 96 9.00 7.52 12.41
CA ARG A 96 8.23 8.20 13.45
C ARG A 96 6.94 7.49 13.81
N ARG A 97 6.13 7.17 12.80
CA ARG A 97 4.77 6.64 12.97
C ARG A 97 4.23 6.10 11.65
N VAL A 98 3.06 5.47 11.71
CA VAL A 98 2.26 5.07 10.55
C VAL A 98 1.03 5.98 10.43
N ASN A 99 0.60 6.26 9.21
CA ASN A 99 -0.67 6.91 8.86
C ASN A 99 -1.58 5.90 8.16
N TYR A 100 -2.89 6.01 8.43
CA TYR A 100 -3.93 5.13 7.90
C TYR A 100 -5.00 6.01 7.28
N GLU A 101 -5.25 5.86 5.98
CA GLU A 101 -6.14 6.73 5.22
C GLU A 101 -7.05 5.88 4.31
N ILE A 102 -8.37 6.00 4.47
CA ILE A 102 -9.37 5.47 3.53
C ILE A 102 -9.99 6.70 2.87
N LEU A 103 -9.80 6.86 1.56
CA LEU A 103 -10.16 8.08 0.82
C LEU A 103 -11.17 7.80 -0.29
N GLY A 104 -10.77 7.10 -1.35
CA GLY A 104 -11.66 6.66 -2.44
C GLY A 104 -12.12 7.72 -3.45
N ASN A 105 -11.67 8.98 -3.35
CA ASN A 105 -12.17 10.07 -4.23
C ASN A 105 -11.70 9.98 -5.70
N LEU A 106 -10.57 9.34 -5.97
CA LEU A 106 -10.01 9.21 -7.33
C LEU A 106 -10.33 7.84 -7.94
N TYR A 107 -10.10 6.79 -7.16
CA TYR A 107 -10.43 5.41 -7.52
C TYR A 107 -11.54 4.94 -6.58
N GLU A 108 -12.74 4.80 -7.13
CA GLU A 108 -13.95 4.43 -6.38
C GLU A 108 -14.00 2.91 -6.16
N HIS A 109 -13.17 2.44 -5.24
CA HIS A 109 -13.17 1.07 -4.70
C HIS A 109 -12.56 1.12 -3.31
N LEU A 110 -13.01 0.31 -2.37
CA LEU A 110 -12.54 0.35 -0.98
C LEU A 110 -11.07 -0.06 -0.91
N HIS A 111 -10.22 0.89 -0.55
CA HIS A 111 -8.82 0.67 -0.26
C HIS A 111 -8.33 1.57 0.88
N ALA A 112 -7.34 1.08 1.63
CA ALA A 112 -6.68 1.81 2.69
C ALA A 112 -5.20 2.02 2.35
N HIS A 113 -4.76 3.27 2.39
CA HIS A 113 -3.35 3.64 2.34
C HIS A 113 -2.74 3.52 3.74
N VAL A 114 -1.63 2.81 3.84
CA VAL A 114 -0.89 2.65 5.09
C VAL A 114 0.56 3.10 4.85
N THR A 115 0.92 4.22 5.46
CA THR A 115 2.15 4.94 5.09
C THR A 115 3.03 5.21 6.31
N ALA A 116 4.28 4.77 6.25
CA ALA A 116 5.30 5.15 7.23
C ALA A 116 5.68 6.63 7.08
N ARG A 117 5.92 7.30 8.21
CA ARG A 117 6.30 8.72 8.27
C ARG A 117 7.68 8.86 8.92
N TYR A 118 8.45 9.84 8.48
CA TYR A 118 9.86 9.99 8.80
C TYR A 118 10.23 11.41 9.25
N SER A 119 11.29 11.53 10.04
CA SER A 119 11.75 12.82 10.56
C SER A 119 12.55 13.65 9.56
N TRP A 120 13.02 13.05 8.48
CA TRP A 120 13.68 13.75 7.38
C TRP A 120 12.67 14.40 6.41
N GLU A 121 11.38 14.07 6.47
CA GLU A 121 10.36 14.70 5.62
C GLU A 121 10.40 16.22 5.74
N PRO A 122 10.26 17.01 4.65
CA PRO A 122 10.18 18.46 4.75
C PRO A 122 9.10 18.90 5.74
N GLN A 123 9.42 19.90 6.59
CA GLN A 123 8.57 20.29 7.71
C GLN A 123 7.14 20.65 7.27
N GLU A 124 6.99 21.28 6.11
CA GLU A 124 5.69 21.69 5.54
C GLU A 124 4.76 20.52 5.20
N TYR A 125 5.31 19.33 4.91
CA TYR A 125 4.53 18.13 4.60
C TYR A 125 4.38 17.20 5.80
N ARG A 126 5.33 17.23 6.74
CA ARG A 126 5.39 16.32 7.90
C ARG A 126 4.16 16.40 8.81
N THR A 127 3.50 17.55 8.88
CA THR A 127 2.31 17.77 9.74
C THR A 127 0.98 17.55 9.01
N GLY A 128 1.01 17.27 7.70
CA GLY A 128 -0.18 17.07 6.87
C GLY A 128 -0.31 15.65 6.34
N PRO A 129 -1.39 15.39 5.59
CA PRO A 129 -1.56 14.15 4.84
C PRO A 129 -0.52 14.06 3.72
N VAL A 130 -0.18 12.83 3.32
CA VAL A 130 0.83 12.54 2.29
C VAL A 130 0.45 13.17 0.95
N ALA A 131 -0.85 13.33 0.67
CA ALA A 131 -1.36 13.97 -0.53
C ALA A 131 -0.91 15.43 -0.73
N ARG A 132 -0.46 16.13 0.33
CA ARG A 132 0.12 17.48 0.19
C ARG A 132 1.50 17.49 -0.46
N ILE A 133 2.21 16.37 -0.43
CA ILE A 133 3.50 16.25 -1.11
C ILE A 133 3.21 16.22 -2.62
N PRO A 134 3.85 17.11 -3.41
CA PRO A 134 3.67 17.17 -4.86
C PRO A 134 3.79 15.79 -5.52
N LEU A 135 2.88 15.50 -6.47
CA LEU A 135 2.85 14.22 -7.16
C LEU A 135 4.18 13.90 -7.84
N GLU A 136 4.80 14.89 -8.49
CA GLU A 136 6.10 14.73 -9.15
C GLU A 136 7.22 14.29 -8.20
N LEU A 137 7.20 14.77 -6.95
CA LEU A 137 8.17 14.33 -5.94
C LEU A 137 7.87 12.89 -5.51
N ARG A 138 6.60 12.58 -5.26
CA ARG A 138 6.20 11.22 -4.88
C ARG A 138 6.44 10.22 -6.01
N LYS A 139 6.34 10.60 -7.28
CA LYS A 139 6.50 9.69 -8.44
C LYS A 139 7.86 9.83 -9.13
N ALA A 140 8.83 10.53 -8.53
CA ALA A 140 10.17 10.64 -9.11
C ALA A 140 10.81 9.25 -9.26
N VAL A 141 11.58 9.07 -10.34
CA VAL A 141 12.16 7.77 -10.72
C VAL A 141 13.04 7.14 -9.64
N GLU A 142 13.68 7.96 -8.80
CA GLU A 142 14.49 7.53 -7.66
C GLU A 142 13.69 6.82 -6.56
N TYR A 143 12.36 6.92 -6.59
CA TYR A 143 11.46 6.22 -5.67
C TYR A 143 10.60 5.14 -6.35
N ASP A 144 10.72 4.96 -7.67
CA ASP A 144 10.00 3.91 -8.40
C ASP A 144 10.53 2.53 -7.95
N THR A 145 9.63 1.62 -7.59
CA THR A 145 10.00 0.31 -7.02
C THR A 145 10.70 -0.62 -8.00
N ILE A 146 10.68 -0.31 -9.29
CA ILE A 146 11.25 -1.15 -10.35
C ILE A 146 12.42 -0.44 -11.04
N LYS A 147 12.32 0.87 -11.26
CA LYS A 147 13.27 1.64 -12.09
C LYS A 147 14.33 2.37 -11.29
N SER A 148 14.12 2.56 -9.99
CA SER A 148 15.09 3.25 -9.13
C SER A 148 16.39 2.46 -9.02
N GLU A 149 17.52 3.15 -8.86
CA GLU A 149 18.78 2.55 -8.42
C GLU A 149 18.66 1.90 -7.02
N ARG A 150 17.61 2.24 -6.26
CA ARG A 150 17.27 1.69 -4.95
C ARG A 150 16.25 0.54 -5.02
N ALA A 151 15.91 0.04 -6.20
CA ALA A 151 14.88 -0.99 -6.36
C ALA A 151 15.14 -2.24 -5.48
N GLU A 152 16.40 -2.70 -5.39
CA GLU A 152 16.76 -3.85 -4.53
C GLU A 152 16.53 -3.57 -3.03
N GLU A 153 16.76 -2.32 -2.59
CA GLU A 153 16.50 -1.88 -1.23
C GLU A 153 14.99 -1.87 -0.93
N PHE A 154 14.18 -1.41 -1.87
CA PHE A 154 12.73 -1.42 -1.76
C PHE A 154 12.17 -2.85 -1.77
N ASP A 155 12.73 -3.74 -2.59
CA ASP A 155 12.36 -5.16 -2.58
C ASP A 155 12.70 -5.83 -1.24
N ALA A 156 13.87 -5.53 -0.64
CA ALA A 156 14.21 -6.04 0.68
C ALA A 156 13.23 -5.54 1.77
N LEU A 157 12.82 -4.27 1.70
CA LEU A 157 11.81 -3.71 2.61
C LEU A 157 10.43 -4.36 2.39
N ARG A 158 10.03 -4.57 1.13
CA ARG A 158 8.80 -5.29 0.76
C ARG A 158 8.76 -6.69 1.38
N GLU A 159 9.84 -7.45 1.24
CA GLU A 159 9.97 -8.80 1.83
C GLU A 159 9.94 -8.78 3.38
N ALA A 160 10.56 -7.77 4.00
CA ALA A 160 10.52 -7.61 5.46
C ALA A 160 9.10 -7.34 5.96
N ILE A 161 8.35 -6.47 5.29
CA ILE A 161 6.94 -6.17 5.61
C ILE A 161 6.08 -7.42 5.40
N ALA A 162 6.23 -8.11 4.27
CA ALA A 162 5.47 -9.32 3.97
C ALA A 162 5.72 -10.44 5.00
N THR A 163 6.99 -10.66 5.36
CA THR A 163 7.40 -11.65 6.39
C THR A 163 6.76 -11.33 7.73
N GLU A 164 6.81 -10.07 8.15
CA GLU A 164 6.25 -9.66 9.43
C GLU A 164 4.72 -9.72 9.43
N LEU A 165 4.06 -9.35 8.33
CA LEU A 165 2.62 -9.49 8.17
C LEU A 165 2.21 -10.96 8.30
N ASN A 166 2.87 -11.86 7.59
CA ASN A 166 2.63 -13.31 7.68
C ASN A 166 2.79 -13.84 9.11
N ARG A 167 3.78 -13.32 9.85
CA ARG A 167 4.01 -13.67 11.26
C ARG A 167 2.89 -13.17 12.19
N LEU A 168 2.24 -12.05 11.86
CA LEU A 168 1.17 -11.46 12.67
C LEU A 168 -0.18 -12.14 12.42
N VAL A 169 -0.49 -12.51 11.17
CA VAL A 169 -1.76 -13.15 10.80
C VAL A 169 -1.81 -14.64 11.17
N SER A 170 -0.65 -15.26 11.41
CA SER A 170 -0.56 -16.68 11.80
C SER A 170 -0.68 -16.92 13.31
N LYS A 171 -0.98 -15.89 14.11
CA LYS A 171 -1.13 -15.97 15.58
C LYS A 171 -2.59 -16.09 15.98
#